data_AF-A0A7S0IEH6-F1
#
_entry.id   AF-A0A7S0IEH6-F1
#
_cell.length_a   1.000
_cell.length_b   1.000
_cell.length_c   1.000
_cell.angle_alpha   90.00
_cell.angle_beta   90.00
_cell.angle_gamma   90.00
#
_symmetry.space_group_name_H-M   'P 1'
#
loop_
_entity.id
_entity.type
_entity.pdbx_description
1 polymer ?
#
loop_
_entity_poly.entity_id
_entity_poly.type
_entity_poly.pdbx_seq_one_letter_code
_entity_poly.pdbx_strand_id
1 'polypeptide(L)'
;EIDPNPIRLKPVELIEFLPVPVPPDLRARLVVARSGAAATPAAMSELDTEVGKLLADAAKKVAGARLGEVEFIASCGIPVARVSAPSEESKSDDGAGAPPEVVRIGDAAVLARDTARCVVSDFVPAESDENGVFSTADAVLFRHLLDDTRTVEWHRKPTADTSCGLVVVHFGAMAAMTALSGTGRVLRSFDCGPGNMVMNLIVQNAAALGLEPKDPKDETLAEKLRAGEMRFDEGGKIAKGGRIYHGRTKDAPID
;
A
#
# COMPACT_ATOMS: atom_id res chain seq x y z
N GLU A 1 25.75 -11.64 -12.25
CA GLU A 1 26.55 -11.11 -11.13
C GLU A 1 25.98 -9.77 -10.73
N ILE A 2 25.45 -9.67 -9.51
CA ILE A 2 24.91 -8.42 -8.97
C ILE A 2 26.10 -7.65 -8.40
N ASP A 3 26.24 -6.37 -8.79
CA ASP A 3 27.34 -5.49 -8.39
C ASP A 3 27.58 -5.56 -6.86
N PRO A 4 28.79 -5.97 -6.41
CA PRO A 4 29.12 -6.07 -5.00
C PRO A 4 29.34 -4.71 -4.33
N ASN A 5 29.32 -3.60 -5.07
CA ASN A 5 29.35 -2.29 -4.48
C ASN A 5 27.94 -1.91 -3.99
N PRO A 6 27.76 -1.61 -2.69
CA PRO A 6 26.53 -0.99 -2.24
C PRO A 6 26.44 0.35 -2.98
N ILE A 7 25.52 0.46 -3.94
CA ILE A 7 25.22 1.73 -4.60
C ILE A 7 24.95 2.71 -3.47
N ARG A 8 25.87 3.66 -3.23
CA ARG A 8 25.68 4.73 -2.25
C ARG A 8 24.68 5.73 -2.81
N LEU A 9 23.42 5.29 -2.93
CA LEU A 9 22.27 6.18 -3.13
C LEU A 9 22.36 7.32 -2.12
N LYS A 10 22.29 8.55 -2.63
CA LYS A 10 22.27 9.73 -1.78
C LYS A 10 21.01 9.69 -0.89
N PRO A 11 21.05 10.31 0.30
CA PRO A 11 19.84 10.51 1.10
C PRO A 11 18.74 11.13 0.25
N VAL A 12 17.52 10.63 0.42
CA VAL A 12 16.33 11.19 -0.24
C VAL A 12 15.82 12.35 0.61
N GLU A 13 15.59 13.50 -0.02
CA GLU A 13 14.94 14.65 0.59
C GLU A 13 13.50 14.72 0.11
N LEU A 14 12.55 14.78 1.04
CA LEU A 14 11.14 15.00 0.72
C LEU A 14 10.91 16.50 0.53
N ILE A 15 10.69 16.93 -0.71
CA ILE A 15 10.44 18.33 -1.04
C ILE A 15 8.99 18.73 -0.71
N GLU A 16 8.02 17.90 -1.08
CA GLU A 16 6.59 18.18 -0.91
C GLU A 16 5.77 16.89 -0.81
N PHE A 17 4.69 16.92 -0.06
CA PHE A 17 3.77 15.79 0.08
C PHE A 17 2.32 16.26 0.23
N LEU A 18 1.45 15.78 -0.68
CA LEU A 18 0.04 16.10 -0.65
C LEU A 18 -0.82 14.85 -0.92
N PRO A 19 -1.64 14.40 0.05
CA PRO A 19 -2.63 13.37 -0.21
C PRO A 19 -3.81 13.98 -0.99
N VAL A 20 -4.07 13.46 -2.19
CA VAL A 20 -5.21 13.88 -3.01
C VAL A 20 -6.33 12.83 -2.90
N PRO A 21 -7.53 13.20 -2.41
CA PRO A 21 -8.60 12.25 -2.22
C PRO A 21 -9.16 11.78 -3.56
N VAL A 22 -9.41 10.48 -3.67
CA VAL A 22 -10.20 9.91 -4.77
C VAL A 22 -11.66 10.38 -4.62
N PRO A 23 -12.25 11.00 -5.66
CA PRO A 23 -13.65 11.41 -5.65
C PRO A 23 -14.60 10.26 -5.25
N PRO A 24 -15.69 10.53 -4.49
CA PRO A 24 -16.57 9.47 -3.98
C PRO A 24 -17.20 8.58 -5.06
N ASP A 25 -17.57 9.16 -6.21
CA ASP A 25 -18.16 8.47 -7.36
C ASP A 25 -17.13 7.57 -8.07
N LEU A 26 -15.90 8.07 -8.27
CA LEU A 26 -14.80 7.28 -8.82
C LEU A 26 -14.41 6.15 -7.86
N ARG A 27 -14.36 6.44 -6.55
CA ARG A 27 -14.12 5.42 -5.51
C ARG A 27 -15.17 4.31 -5.57
N ALA A 28 -16.46 4.64 -5.71
CA ALA A 28 -17.53 3.64 -5.79
C ALA A 28 -17.32 2.74 -7.02
N ARG A 29 -16.99 3.30 -8.19
CA ARG A 29 -16.70 2.54 -9.40
C ARG A 29 -15.45 1.66 -9.27
N LEU A 30 -14.39 2.16 -8.61
CA LEU A 30 -13.19 1.37 -8.29
C LEU A 30 -13.50 0.19 -7.37
N VAL A 31 -14.39 0.37 -6.39
CA VAL A 31 -14.83 -0.73 -5.51
C VAL A 31 -15.58 -1.80 -6.32
N VAL A 32 -16.46 -1.38 -7.23
CA VAL A 32 -17.17 -2.31 -8.13
C VAL A 32 -16.18 -3.06 -9.02
N ALA A 33 -15.23 -2.37 -9.65
CA ALA A 33 -14.18 -3.00 -10.46
C ALA A 33 -13.37 -4.03 -9.67
N ARG A 34 -13.10 -3.75 -8.39
CA ARG A 34 -12.38 -4.67 -7.47
C ARG A 34 -13.20 -5.86 -6.98
N SER A 35 -14.52 -5.78 -7.05
CA SER A 35 -15.41 -6.85 -6.57
C SER A 35 -15.44 -8.08 -7.50
N GLY A 36 -14.77 -8.02 -8.65
CA GLY A 36 -14.84 -9.06 -9.68
C GLY A 36 -16.16 -9.05 -10.46
N ALA A 37 -16.98 -8.01 -10.29
CA ALA A 37 -18.17 -7.80 -11.11
C ALA A 37 -17.77 -7.70 -12.59
N ALA A 38 -18.57 -8.26 -13.48
CA ALA A 38 -18.32 -8.22 -14.92
C ALA A 38 -18.29 -6.76 -15.40
N ALA A 39 -17.09 -6.26 -15.70
CA ALA A 39 -16.87 -4.97 -16.34
C ALA A 39 -16.63 -5.19 -17.84
N THR A 40 -17.21 -4.33 -18.67
CA THR A 40 -16.91 -4.36 -20.10
C THR A 40 -15.50 -3.78 -20.34
N PRO A 41 -14.79 -4.20 -21.41
CA PRO A 41 -13.50 -3.60 -21.76
C PRO A 41 -13.60 -2.07 -21.94
N ALA A 42 -14.71 -1.57 -22.49
CA ALA A 42 -14.97 -0.15 -22.63
C ALA A 42 -15.03 0.55 -21.26
N ALA A 43 -15.79 0.01 -20.31
CA ALA A 43 -15.88 0.59 -18.96
C ALA A 43 -14.53 0.58 -18.23
N MET A 44 -13.71 -0.47 -18.41
CA MET A 44 -12.37 -0.52 -17.84
C MET A 44 -11.42 0.51 -18.48
N SER A 45 -11.50 0.71 -19.80
CA SER A 45 -10.71 1.73 -20.50
C SER A 45 -11.10 3.15 -20.11
N GLU A 46 -12.40 3.42 -19.93
CA GLU A 46 -12.88 4.70 -19.41
C GLU A 46 -12.37 4.96 -17.99
N LEU A 47 -12.46 3.94 -17.12
CA LEU A 47 -11.99 4.02 -15.74
C LEU A 47 -10.46 4.24 -15.67
N ASP A 48 -9.69 3.55 -16.51
CA ASP A 48 -8.24 3.70 -16.63
C ASP A 48 -7.83 5.12 -17.03
N THR A 49 -8.51 5.68 -18.03
CA THR A 49 -8.33 7.07 -18.48
C THR A 49 -8.65 8.07 -17.36
N GLU A 50 -9.75 7.86 -16.65
CA GLU A 50 -10.19 8.76 -15.58
C GLU A 50 -9.24 8.74 -14.39
N VAL A 51 -8.75 7.57 -14.00
CA VAL A 51 -7.70 7.44 -12.98
C VAL A 51 -6.42 8.13 -13.44
N GLY A 52 -6.04 8.00 -14.71
CA GLY A 52 -4.90 8.72 -15.30
C GLY A 52 -5.00 10.24 -15.11
N LYS A 53 -6.19 10.81 -15.36
CA LYS A 53 -6.47 12.25 -15.13
C LYS A 53 -6.40 12.62 -13.65
N LEU A 54 -6.96 11.80 -12.76
CA LEU A 54 -6.88 12.03 -11.31
C LEU A 54 -5.41 12.08 -10.84
N LEU A 55 -4.58 11.15 -11.32
CA LEU A 55 -3.15 11.12 -10.99
C LEU A 55 -2.42 12.32 -11.58
N ALA A 56 -2.81 12.80 -12.76
CA ALA A 56 -2.23 14.00 -13.37
C ALA A 56 -2.55 15.26 -12.57
N ASP A 57 -3.79 15.39 -12.13
CA ASP A 57 -4.20 16.48 -11.26
C ASP A 57 -3.50 16.40 -9.90
N ALA A 58 -3.28 15.20 -9.36
CA ALA A 58 -2.52 15.03 -8.14
C ALA A 58 -1.05 15.45 -8.31
N ALA A 59 -0.40 15.04 -9.39
CA ALA A 59 0.97 15.43 -9.72
C ALA A 59 1.11 16.96 -9.89
N LYS A 60 0.15 17.60 -10.57
CA LYS A 60 0.11 19.07 -10.70
C LYS A 60 -0.07 19.77 -9.36
N LYS A 61 -0.93 19.24 -8.48
CA LYS A 61 -1.19 19.84 -7.16
C LYS A 61 0.03 19.73 -6.24
N VAL A 62 0.69 18.57 -6.20
CA VAL A 62 1.87 18.38 -5.33
C VAL A 62 3.09 19.13 -5.87
N ALA A 63 3.32 19.14 -7.18
CA ALA A 63 4.47 19.84 -7.76
C ALA A 63 4.25 21.36 -7.83
N GLY A 64 3.00 21.82 -8.01
CA GLY A 64 2.65 23.23 -8.13
C GLY A 64 3.49 23.94 -9.19
N ALA A 65 4.08 25.08 -8.83
CA ALA A 65 4.95 25.85 -9.72
C ALA A 65 6.22 25.10 -10.16
N ARG A 66 6.63 24.05 -9.41
CA ARG A 66 7.82 23.25 -9.69
C ARG A 66 7.59 22.11 -10.67
N LEU A 67 6.38 21.93 -11.21
CA LEU A 67 6.15 20.88 -12.21
C LEU A 67 7.15 20.98 -13.38
N GLY A 68 7.58 22.19 -13.72
CA GLY A 68 8.64 22.48 -14.69
C GLY A 68 10.00 21.83 -14.40
N GLU A 69 10.32 21.64 -13.12
CA GLU A 69 11.60 21.11 -12.60
C GLU A 69 11.54 19.59 -12.39
N VAL A 70 10.34 18.99 -12.42
CA VAL A 70 10.17 17.54 -12.28
C VAL A 70 10.71 16.85 -13.54
N GLU A 71 11.73 16.02 -13.36
CA GLU A 71 12.36 15.24 -14.44
C GLU A 71 11.43 14.13 -14.95
N PHE A 72 10.78 13.41 -14.04
CA PHE A 72 9.81 12.37 -14.36
C PHE A 72 8.82 12.15 -13.21
N ILE A 73 7.70 11.51 -13.54
CA ILE A 73 6.69 11.07 -12.59
C ILE A 73 6.72 9.54 -12.53
N ALA A 74 7.00 9.00 -11.35
CA ALA A 74 6.83 7.57 -11.06
C ALA A 74 5.40 7.30 -10.59
N SER A 75 4.64 6.48 -11.31
CA SER A 75 3.24 6.15 -10.99
C SER A 75 3.04 4.65 -10.84
N CYS A 76 2.64 4.22 -9.64
CA CYS A 76 2.24 2.83 -9.42
C CYS A 76 0.79 2.54 -9.85
N GLY A 77 -0.04 3.56 -10.10
CA GLY A 77 -1.46 3.38 -10.41
C GLY A 77 -2.29 2.90 -9.23
N ILE A 78 -3.56 2.55 -9.49
CA ILE A 78 -4.53 2.07 -8.50
C ILE A 78 -4.82 0.58 -8.75
N PRO A 79 -4.66 -0.30 -7.74
CA PRO A 79 -4.94 -1.72 -7.90
C PRO A 79 -6.45 -1.99 -8.05
N VAL A 80 -6.81 -2.75 -9.09
CA VAL A 80 -8.18 -3.18 -9.39
C VAL A 80 -8.38 -4.68 -9.35
N ALA A 81 -7.32 -5.48 -9.57
CA ALA A 81 -7.39 -6.92 -9.36
C ALA A 81 -6.05 -7.43 -8.82
N ARG A 82 -6.09 -8.55 -8.10
CA ARG A 82 -4.92 -9.36 -7.77
C ARG A 82 -5.22 -10.75 -8.30
N VAL A 83 -4.44 -11.17 -9.29
CA VAL A 83 -4.45 -12.56 -9.77
C VAL A 83 -3.65 -13.35 -8.75
N SER A 84 -4.33 -14.16 -7.94
CA SER A 84 -3.65 -15.08 -7.04
C SER A 84 -2.86 -16.08 -7.87
N ALA A 85 -1.68 -16.48 -7.37
CA ALA A 85 -1.00 -17.66 -7.92
C ALA A 85 -1.99 -18.84 -7.91
N PRO A 86 -1.98 -19.71 -8.94
CA PRO A 86 -2.86 -20.88 -8.97
C PRO A 86 -2.73 -21.66 -7.66
N SER A 87 -3.86 -22.06 -7.08
CA SER A 87 -3.86 -23.00 -5.96
C SER A 87 -3.11 -24.28 -6.36
N GLU A 88 -2.59 -25.04 -5.40
CA GLU A 88 -1.96 -26.35 -5.64
C GLU A 88 -2.85 -27.29 -6.51
N GLU A 89 -4.17 -27.08 -6.51
CA GLU A 89 -5.17 -27.81 -7.31
C GLU A 89 -5.27 -27.35 -8.78
N SER A 90 -4.64 -26.23 -9.13
CA SER A 90 -4.68 -25.61 -10.47
C SER A 90 -3.32 -25.63 -11.19
N LYS A 91 -2.34 -26.38 -10.65
CA LYS A 91 -1.06 -26.59 -11.33
C LYS A 91 -1.32 -27.43 -12.59
N SER A 92 -1.19 -26.81 -13.77
CA SER A 92 -0.94 -27.57 -14.98
C SER A 92 0.40 -28.32 -14.86
N ASP A 93 0.52 -29.47 -15.53
CA ASP A 93 1.67 -30.39 -15.48
C ASP A 93 3.04 -29.73 -15.81
N ASP A 94 3.06 -28.49 -16.28
CA ASP A 94 4.26 -27.75 -16.66
C ASP A 94 4.89 -26.92 -15.51
N GLY A 95 4.31 -26.94 -14.29
CA GLY A 95 4.95 -26.37 -13.08
C GLY A 95 5.16 -24.84 -13.06
N ALA A 96 4.85 -24.13 -14.15
CA ALA A 96 4.95 -22.68 -14.27
C ALA A 96 3.62 -22.02 -13.91
N GLY A 97 3.33 -21.91 -12.61
CA GLY A 97 2.28 -21.00 -12.15
C GLY A 97 2.68 -19.55 -12.44
N ALA A 98 1.82 -18.78 -13.10
CA ALA A 98 2.06 -17.36 -13.30
C ALA A 98 2.26 -16.67 -11.93
N PRO A 99 3.25 -15.78 -11.79
CA PRO A 99 3.46 -15.06 -10.54
C PRO A 99 2.21 -14.24 -10.20
N PRO A 100 1.90 -14.05 -8.91
CA PRO A 100 0.75 -13.27 -8.51
C PRO A 100 0.88 -11.85 -9.04
N GLU A 101 -0.03 -11.45 -9.93
CA GLU A 101 0.02 -10.16 -10.60
C GLU A 101 -1.06 -9.22 -10.05
N VAL A 102 -0.67 -8.01 -9.65
CA VAL A 102 -1.63 -6.97 -9.28
C VAL A 102 -1.89 -6.11 -10.50
N VAL A 103 -3.09 -6.22 -11.06
CA VAL A 103 -3.57 -5.35 -12.14
C VAL A 103 -3.84 -3.98 -11.56
N ARG A 104 -3.18 -2.97 -12.11
CA ARG A 104 -3.32 -1.57 -11.73
C ARG A 104 -3.78 -0.76 -12.92
N ILE A 105 -4.54 0.29 -12.65
CA ILE A 105 -5.03 1.24 -13.67
C ILE A 105 -4.59 2.66 -13.33
N GLY A 106 -4.60 3.53 -14.33
CA GLY A 106 -4.12 4.88 -14.32
C GLY A 106 -3.27 5.13 -15.55
N ASP A 107 -3.93 5.36 -16.69
CA ASP A 107 -3.30 5.51 -18.01
C ASP A 107 -2.10 6.47 -17.95
N ALA A 108 -0.91 5.91 -18.13
CA ALA A 108 0.35 6.64 -18.10
C ALA A 108 0.50 7.63 -19.27
N ALA A 109 -0.09 7.33 -20.43
CA ALA A 109 -0.10 8.23 -21.58
C ALA A 109 -1.01 9.44 -21.32
N VAL A 110 -2.15 9.25 -20.65
CA VAL A 110 -2.98 10.37 -20.17
C VAL A 110 -2.19 11.21 -19.16
N LEU A 111 -1.57 10.57 -18.17
CA LEU A 111 -0.75 11.25 -17.16
C LEU A 111 0.38 12.09 -17.81
N ALA A 112 1.11 11.51 -18.76
CA ALA A 112 2.22 12.15 -19.44
C ALA A 112 1.77 13.34 -20.28
N ARG A 113 0.69 13.17 -21.06
CA ARG A 113 0.12 14.26 -21.88
C ARG A 113 -0.36 15.42 -21.01
N ASP A 114 -1.10 15.12 -19.94
CA ASP A 114 -1.73 16.14 -19.12
C ASP A 114 -0.70 16.91 -18.27
N THR A 115 0.41 16.28 -17.88
CA THR A 115 1.47 16.92 -17.09
C THR A 115 2.61 17.48 -17.93
N ALA A 116 2.69 17.10 -19.21
CA ALA A 116 3.83 17.34 -20.08
C ALA A 116 5.16 16.90 -19.44
N ARG A 117 5.15 15.74 -18.76
CA ARG A 117 6.31 15.13 -18.10
C ARG A 117 6.51 13.70 -18.60
N CYS A 118 7.75 13.23 -18.51
CA CYS A 118 8.03 11.80 -18.61
C CYS A 118 7.31 11.05 -17.49
N VAL A 119 6.68 9.92 -17.81
CA VAL A 119 6.01 9.07 -16.83
C VAL A 119 6.63 7.68 -16.89
N VAL A 120 7.00 7.16 -15.73
CA VAL A 120 7.42 5.77 -15.53
C VAL A 120 6.32 5.07 -14.74
N SER A 121 5.70 4.06 -15.35
CA SER A 121 4.58 3.31 -14.80
C SER A 121 4.83 1.80 -14.84
N ASP A 122 3.83 1.01 -14.46
CA ASP A 122 3.80 -0.44 -14.63
C ASP A 122 4.99 -1.14 -13.99
N PHE A 123 5.34 -0.66 -12.79
CA PHE A 123 6.41 -1.24 -12.01
C PHE A 123 6.13 -2.72 -11.75
N VAL A 124 6.99 -3.56 -12.32
CA VAL A 124 6.97 -5.00 -12.08
C VAL A 124 7.74 -5.26 -10.78
N PRO A 125 7.15 -6.00 -9.82
CA PRO A 125 7.88 -6.54 -8.69
C PRO A 125 9.15 -7.26 -9.16
N ALA A 126 10.29 -7.07 -8.50
CA ALA A 126 11.40 -7.99 -8.69
C ALA A 126 10.96 -9.42 -8.28
N GLU A 127 11.57 -10.47 -8.84
CA GLU A 127 11.20 -11.87 -8.54
C GLU A 127 11.25 -12.21 -7.03
N SER A 128 12.05 -11.48 -6.24
CA SER A 128 12.16 -11.60 -4.78
C SER A 128 11.21 -10.71 -3.99
N ASP A 129 10.39 -9.91 -4.67
CA ASP A 129 9.52 -8.88 -4.08
C ASP A 129 8.06 -9.32 -4.17
N GLU A 130 7.65 -10.26 -3.31
CA GLU A 130 6.25 -10.73 -3.23
C GLU A 130 5.25 -9.58 -2.97
N ASN A 131 5.75 -8.43 -2.49
CA ASN A 131 4.96 -7.24 -2.18
C ASN A 131 4.96 -6.18 -3.29
N GLY A 132 5.91 -6.27 -4.23
CA GLY A 132 6.09 -5.41 -5.40
C GLY A 132 6.39 -3.93 -5.13
N VAL A 133 7.42 -3.33 -5.70
CA VAL A 133 7.79 -1.89 -5.65
C VAL A 133 8.06 -1.33 -4.24
N PHE A 134 7.21 -1.61 -3.26
CA PHE A 134 7.27 -1.11 -1.89
C PHE A 134 8.54 -1.55 -1.17
N SER A 135 9.00 -2.79 -1.33
CA SER A 135 10.24 -3.23 -0.66
C SER A 135 11.48 -2.53 -1.20
N THR A 136 11.50 -2.24 -2.50
CA THR A 136 12.56 -1.43 -3.13
C THR A 136 12.48 0.01 -2.65
N ALA A 137 11.28 0.60 -2.60
CA ALA A 137 11.07 1.94 -2.05
C ALA A 137 11.53 2.02 -0.59
N ASP A 138 11.24 1.01 0.23
CA ASP A 138 11.66 0.94 1.64
C ASP A 138 13.17 0.95 1.79
N ALA A 139 13.86 0.14 0.98
CA ALA A 139 15.31 0.10 0.97
C ALA A 139 15.90 1.46 0.58
N VAL A 140 15.29 2.17 -0.38
CA VAL A 140 15.77 3.51 -0.78
C VAL A 140 15.48 4.56 0.30
N LEU A 141 14.27 4.56 0.85
CA LEU A 141 13.80 5.60 1.77
C LEU A 141 14.38 5.46 3.18
N PHE A 142 14.50 4.24 3.71
CA PHE A 142 14.84 4.02 5.12
C PHE A 142 16.29 3.59 5.36
N ARG A 143 17.08 3.35 4.31
CA ARG A 143 18.49 2.92 4.51
C ARG A 143 19.33 3.93 5.29
N HIS A 144 19.06 5.23 5.19
CA HIS A 144 19.79 6.24 5.97
C HIS A 144 19.70 6.00 7.48
N LEU A 145 18.62 5.36 7.97
CA LEU A 145 18.48 4.99 9.38
C LEU A 145 19.51 3.94 9.80
N LEU A 146 20.01 3.11 8.87
CA LEU A 146 21.08 2.15 9.14
C LEU A 146 22.45 2.83 9.25
N ASP A 147 22.64 3.97 8.58
CA ASP A 147 23.89 4.76 8.63
C ASP A 147 23.97 5.63 9.91
N ASP A 148 22.84 6.21 10.35
CA ASP A 148 22.77 7.14 11.50
C ASP A 148 22.65 6.45 12.86
N THR A 149 22.13 5.23 12.90
CA THR A 149 22.17 4.45 14.13
C THR A 149 23.63 4.04 14.40
N ARG A 150 24.18 4.42 15.55
CA ARG A 150 25.50 3.98 16.05
C ARG A 150 25.62 2.45 16.24
N THR A 151 24.58 1.70 15.91
CA THR A 151 24.64 0.31 15.49
C THR A 151 25.13 0.34 14.03
N VAL A 152 26.40 0.13 13.69
CA VAL A 152 27.10 -1.11 13.99
C VAL A 152 28.57 -0.99 13.55
N GLU A 153 29.48 -0.85 14.51
CA GLU A 153 30.93 -1.04 14.29
C GLU A 153 31.26 -2.47 13.80
N TRP A 154 30.34 -3.42 14.01
CA TRP A 154 30.35 -4.80 13.48
C TRP A 154 29.99 -4.99 11.99
N HIS A 155 29.31 -4.05 11.30
CA HIS A 155 28.84 -4.21 9.91
C HIS A 155 29.93 -3.85 8.88
N ARG A 156 31.10 -3.36 9.35
CA ARG A 156 32.26 -3.05 8.50
C ARG A 156 33.12 -4.26 8.13
N LYS A 157 32.74 -5.48 8.55
CA LYS A 157 33.44 -6.69 8.12
C LYS A 157 32.85 -7.22 6.81
N PRO A 158 33.66 -7.59 5.81
CA PRO A 158 33.21 -8.17 4.53
C PRO A 158 32.35 -9.44 4.66
N THR A 159 32.30 -10.04 5.84
CA THR A 159 31.57 -11.28 6.16
C THR A 159 30.29 -11.06 6.97
N ALA A 160 29.91 -9.80 7.28
CA ALA A 160 28.79 -9.46 8.18
C ALA A 160 27.41 -9.36 7.48
N ASP A 161 27.33 -9.63 6.18
CA ASP A 161 26.27 -9.14 5.29
C ASP A 161 25.03 -10.06 5.16
N THR A 162 24.52 -10.59 6.27
CA THR A 162 23.26 -11.37 6.28
C THR A 162 22.32 -11.13 7.46
N SER A 163 22.74 -10.43 8.52
CA SER A 163 21.84 -10.17 9.65
C SER A 163 20.90 -9.00 9.37
N CYS A 164 19.63 -9.17 9.76
CA CYS A 164 18.61 -8.13 9.67
C CYS A 164 18.96 -6.96 10.59
N GLY A 165 19.11 -5.76 10.00
CA GLY A 165 19.43 -4.53 10.72
C GLY A 165 18.21 -3.64 10.96
N LEU A 166 17.23 -3.67 10.05
CA LEU A 166 16.00 -2.88 10.15
C LEU A 166 14.82 -3.67 9.59
N VAL A 167 13.66 -3.53 10.22
CA VAL A 167 12.39 -4.02 9.70
C VAL A 167 11.45 -2.84 9.55
N VAL A 168 11.00 -2.61 8.31
CA VAL A 168 9.99 -1.61 7.97
C VAL A 168 8.64 -2.31 7.94
N VAL A 169 7.65 -1.75 8.64
CA VAL A 169 6.29 -2.30 8.70
C VAL A 169 5.32 -1.27 8.16
N HIS A 170 4.57 -1.63 7.11
CA HIS A 170 3.53 -0.80 6.53
C HIS A 170 2.16 -1.26 7.01
N PHE A 171 1.38 -0.32 7.54
CA PHE A 171 -0.02 -0.56 7.92
C PHE A 171 -0.96 0.16 6.94
N GLY A 172 -1.15 -0.44 5.77
CA GLY A 172 -2.15 -0.02 4.79
C GLY A 172 -3.48 -0.73 5.00
N ALA A 173 -4.20 -0.98 3.90
CA ALA A 173 -5.35 -1.91 3.93
C ALA A 173 -4.88 -3.34 4.25
N MET A 174 -3.81 -3.78 3.60
CA MET A 174 -2.98 -4.93 3.97
C MET A 174 -1.78 -4.44 4.78
N ALA A 175 -1.29 -5.27 5.69
CA ALA A 175 -0.03 -5.06 6.38
C ALA A 175 1.07 -5.79 5.63
N ALA A 176 2.23 -5.15 5.50
CA ALA A 176 3.41 -5.72 4.85
C ALA A 176 4.66 -5.40 5.65
N MET A 177 5.64 -6.29 5.58
CA MET A 177 6.93 -6.12 6.25
C MET A 177 8.07 -6.26 5.25
N THR A 178 9.06 -5.38 5.36
CA THR A 178 10.33 -5.46 4.62
C THR A 178 11.48 -5.53 5.60
N ALA A 179 12.23 -6.62 5.58
CA ALA A 179 13.46 -6.80 6.35
C ALA A 179 14.66 -6.34 5.51
N LEU A 180 15.45 -5.42 6.07
CA LEU A 180 16.67 -4.89 5.47
C LEU A 180 17.90 -5.41 6.25
N SER A 181 18.96 -5.76 5.53
CA SER A 181 20.26 -6.08 6.12
C SER A 181 20.87 -4.85 6.78
N GLY A 182 21.94 -5.04 7.56
CA GLY A 182 22.76 -3.93 8.05
C GLY A 182 23.37 -3.04 6.96
N THR A 183 23.39 -3.50 5.71
CA THR A 183 23.85 -2.73 4.53
C THR A 183 22.69 -2.09 3.74
N GLY A 184 21.45 -2.27 4.17
CA GLY A 184 20.25 -1.74 3.52
C GLY A 184 19.73 -2.57 2.35
N ARG A 185 20.25 -3.79 2.15
CA ARG A 185 19.75 -4.73 1.15
C ARG A 185 18.44 -5.33 1.62
N VAL A 186 17.45 -5.46 0.73
CA VAL A 186 16.23 -6.22 1.01
C VAL A 186 16.60 -7.70 1.22
N LEU A 187 16.37 -8.18 2.44
CA LEU A 187 16.54 -9.59 2.81
C LEU A 187 15.26 -10.38 2.53
N ARG A 188 14.11 -9.80 2.87
CA ARG A 188 12.80 -10.40 2.67
C ARG A 188 11.71 -9.35 2.68
N SER A 189 10.66 -9.54 1.90
CA SER A 189 9.43 -8.76 2.00
C SER A 189 8.23 -9.68 1.79
N PHE A 190 7.19 -9.56 2.60
CA PHE A 190 5.96 -10.36 2.47
C PHE A 190 4.74 -9.64 3.08
N ASP A 191 3.55 -9.99 2.60
CA ASP A 191 2.26 -9.56 3.15
C ASP A 191 2.03 -10.30 4.48
N CYS A 192 1.74 -9.57 5.55
CA CYS A 192 1.48 -10.14 6.88
C CYS A 192 -0.01 -10.42 7.13
N GLY A 193 -0.88 -10.07 6.16
CA GLY A 193 -2.33 -10.21 6.25
C GLY A 193 -3.04 -8.85 6.31
N PRO A 194 -4.29 -8.81 6.80
CA PRO A 194 -5.06 -7.57 6.85
C PRO A 194 -4.40 -6.57 7.81
N GLY A 195 -4.24 -5.33 7.34
CA GLY A 195 -3.93 -4.17 8.16
C GLY A 195 -5.23 -3.51 8.60
N ASN A 196 -5.50 -2.33 8.06
CA ASN A 196 -6.68 -1.55 8.43
C ASN A 196 -7.98 -2.00 7.76
N MET A 197 -7.97 -2.88 6.75
CA MET A 197 -9.18 -3.13 5.95
C MET A 197 -10.36 -3.66 6.77
N VAL A 198 -10.11 -4.61 7.68
CA VAL A 198 -11.16 -5.26 8.46
C VAL A 198 -11.70 -4.30 9.51
N MET A 199 -10.81 -3.57 10.18
CA MET A 199 -11.20 -2.53 11.14
C MET A 199 -12.02 -1.43 10.46
N ASN A 200 -11.59 -0.96 9.29
CA ASN A 200 -12.32 0.05 8.53
C ASN A 200 -13.70 -0.45 8.11
N LEU A 201 -13.81 -1.72 7.68
CA LEU A 201 -15.10 -2.32 7.34
C LEU A 201 -16.04 -2.39 8.55
N ILE A 202 -15.52 -2.81 9.71
CA ILE A 202 -16.29 -2.84 10.97
C ILE A 202 -16.80 -1.44 11.33
N VAL A 203 -15.92 -0.42 11.29
CA VAL A 203 -16.29 0.96 11.63
C VAL A 203 -17.30 1.54 10.64
N GLN A 204 -17.15 1.25 9.34
CA GLN A 204 -18.11 1.68 8.32
C GLN A 204 -19.49 1.03 8.50
N ASN A 205 -19.56 -0.13 9.16
CA ASN A 205 -20.79 -0.84 9.48
C ASN A 205 -21.18 -0.69 10.96
N ALA A 206 -20.60 0.26 11.69
CA ALA A 206 -20.76 0.39 13.13
C ALA A 206 -22.23 0.46 13.57
N ALA A 207 -23.06 1.26 12.88
CA ALA A 207 -24.49 1.37 13.18
C ALA A 207 -25.24 0.04 13.00
N ALA A 208 -24.94 -0.70 11.93
CA ALA A 208 -25.54 -2.00 11.65
C ALA A 208 -25.08 -3.07 12.65
N LEU A 209 -23.88 -2.91 13.20
CA LEU A 209 -23.28 -3.78 14.22
C LEU A 209 -23.61 -3.33 15.66
N GLY A 210 -24.39 -2.26 15.85
CA GLY A 210 -24.74 -1.77 17.18
C GLY A 210 -23.53 -1.31 18.02
N LEU A 211 -22.44 -0.86 17.38
CA LEU A 211 -21.25 -0.43 18.09
C LEU A 211 -21.50 0.86 18.87
N GLU A 212 -21.19 0.83 20.17
CA GLU A 212 -21.28 1.98 21.07
C GLU A 212 -19.90 2.39 21.60
N PRO A 213 -19.68 3.69 21.90
CA PRO A 213 -18.49 4.12 22.62
C PRO A 213 -18.40 3.46 23.99
N LYS A 214 -17.16 3.13 24.42
CA LYS A 214 -16.93 2.67 25.79
C LYS A 214 -17.25 3.74 26.84
N ASP A 215 -16.90 4.99 26.55
CA ASP A 215 -17.29 6.10 27.40
C ASP A 215 -18.64 6.63 26.91
N PRO A 216 -19.74 6.39 27.64
CA PRO A 216 -21.06 6.86 27.23
C PRO A 216 -21.16 8.40 27.20
N LYS A 217 -20.16 9.12 27.72
CA LYS A 217 -20.07 10.58 27.64
C LYS A 217 -19.39 11.08 26.36
N ASP A 218 -18.81 10.20 25.53
CA ASP A 218 -18.26 10.58 24.22
C ASP A 218 -19.40 10.69 23.20
N GLU A 219 -20.25 11.71 23.38
CA GLU A 219 -21.43 11.98 22.54
C GLU A 219 -21.03 12.21 21.09
N THR A 220 -19.86 12.79 20.84
CA THR A 220 -19.31 13.01 19.51
C THR A 220 -19.01 11.69 18.79
N LEU A 221 -18.39 10.73 19.48
CA LEU A 221 -18.15 9.40 18.89
C LEU A 221 -19.48 8.66 18.69
N ALA A 222 -20.40 8.75 19.66
CA ALA A 222 -21.73 8.13 19.54
C ALA A 222 -22.53 8.65 18.34
N GLU A 223 -22.47 9.95 18.07
CA GLU A 223 -23.10 10.57 16.91
C GLU A 223 -22.46 10.08 15.60
N LYS A 224 -21.13 10.12 15.49
CA LYS A 224 -20.41 9.66 14.29
C LYS A 224 -20.66 8.19 13.97
N LEU A 225 -20.74 7.32 14.99
CA LEU A 225 -21.04 5.89 14.81
C LEU A 225 -22.47 5.68 14.30
N ARG A 226 -23.45 6.38 14.87
CA ARG A 226 -24.86 6.30 14.44
C ARG A 226 -25.07 6.87 13.03
N ALA A 227 -24.37 7.93 12.68
CA ALA A 227 -24.45 8.55 11.36
C ALA A 227 -23.73 7.73 10.26
N GLY A 228 -22.91 6.75 10.62
CA GLY A 228 -22.12 5.97 9.65
C GLY A 228 -21.05 6.80 8.93
N GLU A 229 -20.64 7.93 9.51
CA GLU A 229 -19.71 8.87 8.88
C GLU A 229 -18.25 8.44 9.02
N MET A 230 -17.97 7.52 9.94
CA MET A 230 -16.61 7.05 10.21
C MET A 230 -16.12 6.08 9.14
N ARG A 231 -14.90 6.32 8.65
CA ARG A 231 -14.24 5.44 7.68
C ARG A 231 -13.20 4.50 8.29
N PHE A 232 -12.69 4.84 9.48
CA PHE A 232 -11.65 4.14 10.23
C PHE A 232 -11.75 4.47 11.73
N ASP A 233 -11.15 3.66 12.60
CA ASP A 233 -11.12 3.88 14.05
C ASP A 233 -10.08 4.96 14.42
N GLU A 234 -10.53 6.20 14.52
CA GLU A 234 -9.67 7.35 14.77
C GLU A 234 -8.98 7.25 16.15
N GLY A 235 -7.66 7.09 16.13
CA GLY A 235 -6.85 6.93 17.34
C GLY A 235 -7.07 5.60 18.08
N GLY A 236 -7.72 4.62 17.46
CA GLY A 236 -7.99 3.32 18.07
C GLY A 236 -8.98 3.39 19.24
N LYS A 237 -9.85 4.40 19.28
CA LYS A 237 -10.75 4.64 20.42
C LYS A 237 -11.76 3.52 20.60
N ILE A 238 -12.31 3.00 19.51
CA ILE A 238 -13.30 1.90 19.54
C ILE A 238 -12.59 0.63 19.98
N ALA A 239 -11.45 0.29 19.36
CA ALA A 239 -10.69 -0.92 19.68
C ALA A 239 -10.15 -0.92 21.12
N LYS A 240 -9.62 0.21 21.62
CA LYS A 240 -9.20 0.38 23.02
C LYS A 240 -10.37 0.24 24.01
N GLY A 241 -11.58 0.51 23.52
CA GLY A 241 -12.81 0.33 24.26
C GLY A 241 -13.22 -1.14 24.42
N GLY A 242 -12.92 -1.96 23.41
CA GLY A 242 -13.31 -3.36 23.34
C GLY A 242 -12.55 -4.30 24.26
N ARG A 243 -12.88 -5.58 24.15
CA ARG A 243 -12.12 -6.69 24.74
C ARG A 243 -11.70 -7.63 23.62
N ILE A 244 -10.46 -8.12 23.67
CA ILE A 244 -9.97 -9.10 22.71
C ILE A 244 -10.60 -10.45 23.04
N TYR A 245 -11.31 -11.04 22.08
CA TYR A 245 -11.76 -12.42 22.18
C TYR A 245 -10.64 -13.36 21.74
N HIS A 246 -10.19 -14.24 22.64
CA HIS A 246 -9.07 -15.16 22.42
C HIS A 246 -9.49 -16.56 21.94
N GLY A 247 -10.77 -16.78 21.63
CA GLY A 247 -11.26 -18.05 21.10
C GLY A 247 -11.15 -18.15 19.57
N ARG A 248 -11.63 -19.26 19.01
CA ARG A 248 -11.71 -19.40 17.54
C ARG A 248 -12.79 -18.47 17.02
N THR A 249 -12.54 -17.76 15.93
CA THR A 249 -13.47 -16.77 15.36
C THR A 249 -14.88 -17.33 15.11
N LYS A 250 -14.99 -18.62 14.74
CA LYS A 250 -16.27 -19.32 14.54
C LYS A 250 -17.09 -19.56 15.82
N ASP A 251 -16.42 -19.53 16.96
CA ASP A 251 -16.99 -19.75 18.30
C ASP A 251 -17.14 -18.41 19.06
N ALA A 252 -16.84 -17.29 18.38
CA ALA A 252 -16.97 -15.97 18.95
C ALA A 252 -18.46 -15.66 19.19
N PRO A 253 -18.85 -15.17 20.39
CA PRO A 253 -20.17 -14.60 20.57
C PRO A 253 -20.24 -13.36 19.69
N ILE A 254 -20.97 -13.47 18.58
CA ILE A 254 -21.41 -12.32 17.80
C ILE A 254 -22.65 -11.83 18.53
N ASP A 255 -22.44 -11.14 19.64
CA ASP A 255 -23.45 -10.33 20.32
C ASP A 255 -23.21 -8.87 19.91
#